data_AF-A0AAV8WK42-F1
#
_entry.id   AF-A0AAV8WK42-F1
#
_cell.length_a   1.000
_cell.length_b   1.000
_cell.length_c   1.000
_cell.angle_alpha   90.00
_cell.angle_beta   90.00
_cell.angle_gamma   90.00
#
_symmetry.space_group_name_H-M   'P 1'
#
loop_
_entity.id
_entity.type
_entity.pdbx_description
1 polymer ?
#
loop_
_entity_poly.entity_id
_entity_poly.type
_entity_poly.pdbx_seq_one_letter_code
_entity_poly.pdbx_strand_id
1 'polypeptide(L)'
;MLNELYTKFDDLTDPKVNPNIYKVETVGDKYMAVSGIPEPSATHAKNIARLALDMMDRSHSVVFEGQFVGALKKILCEVDNFDDQFHFEYRGPVIMKGKSEPMDVYLLTRVGL
;
A
#
# COMPACT_ATOMS: atom_id res chain seq x y z
N MET A 1 -9.97 11.86 -16.41
CA MET A 1 -9.02 11.99 -15.27
C MET A 1 -9.17 10.88 -14.22
N LEU A 2 -10.19 10.87 -13.34
CA LEU A 2 -10.28 9.84 -12.29
C LEU A 2 -10.49 8.42 -12.86
N ASN A 3 -11.31 8.30 -13.90
CA ASN A 3 -11.54 7.02 -14.58
C ASN A 3 -10.25 6.44 -15.19
N GLU A 4 -9.38 7.27 -15.75
CA GLU A 4 -8.09 6.82 -16.32
C GLU A 4 -7.14 6.32 -15.23
N LEU A 5 -7.13 6.96 -14.06
CA LEU A 5 -6.35 6.50 -12.91
C LEU A 5 -6.87 5.14 -12.42
N TYR A 6 -8.19 4.98 -12.33
CA TYR A 6 -8.80 3.70 -11.95
C TYR A 6 -8.52 2.61 -12.98
N THR A 7 -8.53 2.91 -14.28
CA THR A 7 -8.12 1.93 -15.30
C THR A 7 -6.67 1.48 -15.09
N LYS A 8 -5.74 2.40 -14.82
CA LYS A 8 -4.33 2.05 -14.52
C LYS A 8 -4.17 1.20 -13.26
N PHE A 9 -5.02 1.43 -12.26
CA PHE A 9 -5.05 0.63 -11.02
C PHE A 9 -5.69 -0.74 -11.26
N ASP A 10 -6.73 -0.82 -12.09
CA ASP A 10 -7.36 -2.08 -12.47
C ASP A 10 -6.36 -3.02 -13.14
N ASP A 11 -5.50 -2.49 -14.02
CA ASP A 11 -4.38 -3.24 -14.61
C ASP A 11 -3.39 -3.77 -13.56
N LEU A 12 -3.20 -3.09 -12.43
CA LEU A 12 -2.37 -3.59 -11.32
C LEU A 12 -3.08 -4.67 -10.51
N THR A 13 -4.40 -4.60 -10.38
CA THR A 13 -5.19 -5.57 -9.62
C THR A 13 -5.66 -6.76 -10.46
N ASP A 14 -5.39 -6.77 -11.77
CA ASP A 14 -5.72 -7.91 -12.63
C ASP A 14 -5.04 -9.18 -12.06
N PRO A 15 -5.78 -10.28 -11.83
CA PRO A 15 -5.22 -11.52 -11.31
C PRO A 15 -4.07 -12.10 -12.15
N LYS A 16 -3.96 -11.74 -13.43
CA LYS A 16 -2.83 -12.11 -14.30
C LYS A 16 -1.54 -11.38 -13.94
N VAL A 17 -1.65 -10.18 -13.37
CA VAL A 17 -0.52 -9.34 -12.96
C VAL A 17 -0.21 -9.57 -11.49
N ASN A 18 -1.23 -9.49 -10.62
CA ASN A 18 -1.10 -9.70 -9.19
C ASN A 18 -2.17 -10.69 -8.68
N PRO A 19 -1.91 -12.00 -8.73
CA PRO A 19 -2.90 -13.03 -8.37
C PRO A 19 -3.32 -13.01 -6.90
N ASN A 20 -2.53 -12.37 -6.02
CA ASN A 20 -2.81 -12.29 -4.59
C ASN A 20 -3.49 -10.98 -4.17
N ILE A 21 -3.93 -10.18 -5.14
CA ILE A 21 -4.65 -8.92 -4.90
C ILE A 21 -6.09 -9.08 -5.35
N TYR A 22 -7.01 -8.64 -4.50
CA TYR A 22 -8.42 -8.58 -4.79
C TYR A 22 -8.89 -7.12 -4.76
N LYS A 23 -9.41 -6.65 -5.90
CA LYS A 23 -10.14 -5.38 -5.97
C LYS A 23 -11.51 -5.58 -5.31
N VAL A 24 -11.78 -4.85 -4.23
CA VAL A 24 -13.05 -4.95 -3.51
C VAL A 24 -14.12 -4.16 -4.25
N GLU A 25 -13.94 -2.84 -4.34
CA GLU A 25 -14.87 -1.92 -4.97
C GLU A 25 -14.24 -0.54 -5.18
N THR A 26 -14.95 0.29 -5.93
CA THR A 26 -14.70 1.73 -6.05
C THR A 26 -15.89 2.49 -5.46
N VAL A 27 -15.68 3.26 -4.40
CA VAL A 27 -16.75 4.03 -3.72
C VAL A 27 -16.43 5.51 -3.84
N GLY A 28 -17.13 6.20 -4.74
CA GLY A 28 -16.87 7.61 -5.05
C GLY A 28 -15.45 7.83 -5.58
N ASP A 29 -14.64 8.56 -4.82
CA ASP A 29 -13.24 8.88 -5.12
C ASP A 29 -12.23 7.88 -4.51
N LYS A 30 -12.72 6.76 -3.96
CA LYS A 30 -11.90 5.76 -3.28
C LYS A 30 -11.74 4.50 -4.11
N TYR A 31 -10.51 4.00 -4.13
CA TYR A 31 -10.17 2.70 -4.69
C TYR A 31 -9.78 1.74 -3.56
N MET A 32 -10.48 0.62 -3.44
CA MET A 32 -10.22 -0.35 -2.37
C MET A 32 -9.73 -1.68 -2.94
N ALA A 33 -8.52 -2.07 -2.53
CA ALA A 33 -7.91 -3.36 -2.83
C ALA A 33 -7.37 -4.00 -1.55
N VAL A 34 -7.34 -5.32 -1.53
CA VAL A 34 -6.95 -6.13 -0.37
C VAL A 34 -6.12 -7.34 -0.81
N SER A 35 -5.37 -7.92 0.11
CA SER A 35 -4.64 -9.18 -0.08
C SER A 35 -4.93 -10.12 1.09
N GLY A 36 -4.89 -11.43 0.84
CA GLY A 36 -5.17 -12.46 1.85
C GLY A 36 -6.66 -12.78 2.03
N ILE A 37 -7.48 -12.40 1.05
CA ILE A 37 -8.87 -12.86 0.90
C ILE A 37 -9.17 -13.17 -0.59
N PRO A 38 -10.12 -14.08 -0.90
CA PRO A 38 -10.84 -14.94 0.04
C PRO A 38 -9.97 -16.01 0.68
N GLU A 39 -8.85 -16.38 0.05
CA GLU A 39 -7.86 -17.31 0.59
C GLU A 39 -6.85 -16.58 1.49
N PRO A 40 -6.62 -17.07 2.73
CA PRO A 40 -5.57 -16.55 3.59
C PRO A 40 -4.19 -16.63 2.92
N SER A 41 -3.39 -15.58 3.08
CA SER A 41 -2.01 -15.54 2.55
C SER A 41 -1.06 -14.99 3.60
N ALA A 42 0.00 -15.73 3.93
CA ALA A 42 1.03 -15.26 4.85
C ALA A 42 1.79 -14.02 4.35
N THR A 43 1.75 -13.77 3.03
CA THR A 43 2.45 -12.65 2.37
C THR A 43 1.52 -11.48 2.08
N HIS A 44 0.30 -11.46 2.66
CA HIS A 44 -0.71 -10.45 2.36
C HIS A 44 -0.20 -9.02 2.58
N ALA A 45 0.59 -8.80 3.64
CA ALA A 45 1.15 -7.50 3.97
C ALA A 45 2.16 -7.05 2.91
N LYS A 46 3.06 -7.93 2.48
CA LYS A 46 4.00 -7.67 1.40
C LYS A 46 3.30 -7.38 0.07
N ASN A 47 2.27 -8.16 -0.28
CA ASN A 47 1.53 -7.97 -1.52
C ASN A 47 0.83 -6.61 -1.58
N ILE A 48 0.15 -6.20 -0.50
CA ILE A 48 -0.54 -4.91 -0.47
C ILE A 48 0.45 -3.73 -0.44
N ALA A 49 1.61 -3.90 0.21
CA ALA A 49 2.67 -2.91 0.21
C ALA A 49 3.28 -2.70 -1.18
N ARG A 50 3.54 -3.79 -1.93
CA ARG A 50 3.98 -3.72 -3.34
C ARG A 50 2.95 -3.02 -4.22
N LEU A 51 1.67 -3.39 -4.09
CA LEU A 51 0.60 -2.76 -4.84
C LEU A 51 0.54 -1.25 -4.58
N ALA A 52 0.68 -0.83 -3.32
CA ALA A 52 0.68 0.59 -2.96
C ALA A 52 1.83 1.35 -3.63
N LEU A 53 3.04 0.78 -3.64
CA LEU A 53 4.19 1.36 -4.34
C LEU A 53 3.96 1.41 -5.86
N ASP A 54 3.44 0.34 -6.47
CA ASP A 54 3.12 0.30 -7.90
C ASP A 54 2.04 1.33 -8.30
N MET A 55 1.04 1.52 -7.44
CA MET A 55 0.00 2.53 -7.65
C MET A 55 0.58 3.94 -7.60
N MET A 56 1.53 4.22 -6.70
CA MET A 56 2.26 5.49 -6.66
C MET A 56 3.10 5.68 -7.93
N ASP A 57 3.80 4.64 -8.38
CA ASP A 57 4.61 4.68 -9.60
C ASP A 57 3.76 4.94 -10.86
N ARG A 58 2.54 4.39 -10.93
CA ARG A 58 1.60 4.66 -12.04
C ARG A 58 0.89 6.01 -11.93
N SER A 59 0.88 6.60 -10.74
CA SER A 59 0.17 7.84 -10.44
C SER A 59 1.05 9.10 -10.48
N HIS A 60 2.35 9.02 -10.80
CA HIS A 60 3.26 10.19 -10.93
C HIS A 60 2.76 11.36 -11.82
N SER A 61 1.66 11.19 -12.57
CA SER A 61 0.89 12.27 -13.21
C SER A 61 -0.11 13.00 -12.28
N VAL A 62 -0.18 12.65 -10.99
CA VAL A 62 -1.15 13.11 -9.98
C VAL A 62 -0.42 13.29 -8.65
N VAL A 63 -0.42 14.50 -8.10
CA VAL A 63 0.22 14.81 -6.81
C VAL A 63 -0.46 14.03 -5.70
N PHE A 64 0.29 13.15 -5.03
CA PHE A 64 -0.21 12.33 -3.93
C PHE A 64 0.16 12.98 -2.58
N GLU A 65 -0.83 13.46 -1.83
CA GLU A 65 -0.66 13.91 -0.44
C GLU A 65 -0.82 12.75 0.57
N GLY A 66 -0.61 11.51 0.11
CA GLY A 66 -0.79 10.31 0.92
C GLY A 66 0.46 9.99 1.74
N GLN A 67 0.40 10.22 3.06
CA GLN A 67 1.39 9.69 4.00
C GLN A 67 1.04 8.24 4.35
N PHE A 68 2.01 7.33 4.23
CA PHE A 68 1.84 5.96 4.68
C PHE A 68 1.76 5.94 6.22
N VAL A 69 0.65 5.44 6.78
CA VAL A 69 0.40 5.51 8.22
C VAL A 69 0.81 4.23 8.95
N GLY A 70 1.92 4.35 9.68
CA GLY A 70 2.26 3.73 10.97
C GLY A 70 1.49 2.48 11.43
N ALA A 71 1.82 1.32 10.85
CA ALA A 71 1.69 0.00 11.50
C ALA A 71 2.42 -1.10 10.73
N LEU A 72 2.59 -0.94 9.40
CA LEU A 72 3.13 -2.03 8.57
C LEU A 72 4.62 -2.29 8.76
N LYS A 73 5.44 -1.32 9.20
CA LYS A 73 6.90 -1.54 9.32
C LYS A 73 7.23 -2.79 10.14
N LYS A 74 6.54 -3.01 11.25
CA LYS A 74 6.77 -4.20 12.08
C LYS A 74 6.54 -5.48 11.28
N ILE A 75 5.41 -5.56 10.58
CA ILE A 75 5.01 -6.75 9.81
C ILE A 75 5.90 -6.92 8.58
N LEU A 76 6.20 -5.84 7.85
CA LEU A 76 6.99 -5.88 6.61
C LEU A 76 8.49 -6.15 6.86
N CYS A 77 8.97 -6.00 8.10
CA CYS A 77 10.31 -6.41 8.48
C CYS A 77 10.38 -7.87 8.96
N GLU A 78 9.26 -8.58 9.08
CA GLU A 78 9.25 -10.02 9.39
C GLU A 78 9.75 -10.82 8.18
N VAL A 79 10.37 -11.97 8.42
CA VAL A 79 11.05 -12.78 7.39
C VAL A 79 10.12 -13.10 6.21
N ASP A 80 8.86 -13.44 6.49
CA ASP A 80 7.88 -13.83 5.48
C ASP A 80 7.38 -12.65 4.63
N ASN A 81 7.53 -11.41 5.12
CA ASN A 81 7.06 -10.20 4.45
C ASN A 81 8.22 -9.29 3.98
N PHE A 82 9.46 -9.67 4.26
CA PHE A 82 10.64 -8.93 3.86
C PHE A 82 10.70 -8.77 2.34
N ASP A 83 11.08 -7.57 1.92
CA ASP A 83 11.33 -7.19 0.55
C ASP A 83 12.52 -6.24 0.52
N ASP A 84 13.53 -6.56 -0.28
CA ASP A 84 14.76 -5.78 -0.41
C ASP A 84 14.53 -4.42 -1.09
N GLN A 85 13.40 -4.25 -1.78
CA GLN A 85 13.02 -2.98 -2.38
C GLN A 85 12.35 -2.04 -1.39
N PHE A 86 11.90 -2.51 -0.22
CA PHE A 86 11.23 -1.65 0.75
C PHE A 86 12.23 -0.80 1.53
N HIS A 87 12.09 0.52 1.39
CA HIS A 87 12.79 1.50 2.20
C HIS A 87 11.82 2.20 3.15
N PHE A 88 12.20 2.31 4.42
CA PHE A 88 11.38 2.97 5.44
C PHE A 88 12.11 4.18 6.02
N GLU A 89 11.55 5.37 5.80
CA GLU A 89 12.04 6.61 6.41
C GLU A 89 11.18 6.95 7.64
N TYR A 90 11.82 7.22 8.78
CA TYR A 90 11.07 7.61 9.99
C TYR A 90 10.57 9.04 9.86
N ARG A 91 9.25 9.20 9.92
CA ARG A 91 8.58 10.50 9.82
C ARG A 91 8.40 11.18 11.19
N GLY A 92 8.34 10.41 12.27
CA GLY A 92 8.07 10.91 13.62
C GLY A 92 6.73 10.43 14.20
N PRO A 93 6.44 10.83 15.46
CA PRO A 93 5.19 10.49 16.14
C PRO A 93 4.03 11.31 15.58
N VAL A 94 2.87 10.66 15.42
CA VAL A 94 1.65 11.28 14.87
C VAL A 94 0.45 10.91 15.73
N ILE A 95 -0.32 11.93 16.13
CA ILE A 95 -1.56 11.73 16.90
C ILE A 95 -2.64 11.19 15.96
N MET A 96 -3.10 9.96 16.22
CA MET A 96 -4.18 9.34 15.47
C MET A 96 -5.52 9.52 16.18
N LYS A 97 -6.58 9.74 15.41
CA LYS A 97 -7.95 9.80 15.95
C LYS A 97 -8.27 8.50 16.68
N GLY A 98 -8.62 8.59 17.96
CA GLY A 98 -8.98 7.44 18.80
C GLY A 98 -7.80 6.71 19.44
N LYS A 99 -6.56 7.21 19.34
CA LYS A 99 -5.40 6.72 20.09
C LYS A 99 -5.03 7.72 21.18
N SER A 100 -4.80 7.24 22.40
CA SER A 100 -4.36 8.08 23.53
C SER A 100 -2.91 8.51 23.39
N GLU A 101 -2.07 7.66 22.79
CA GLU A 101 -0.65 7.92 22.57
C GLU A 101 -0.35 8.16 21.07
N PRO A 102 0.61 9.03 20.73
CA PRO A 102 1.09 9.18 19.36
C PRO A 102 1.64 7.87 18.80
N MET A 103 1.42 7.62 17.51
CA MET A 103 1.96 6.45 16.82
C MET A 103 3.22 6.83 16.04
N ASP A 104 4.24 5.99 16.12
CA ASP A 104 5.43 6.12 15.27
C ASP A 104 5.07 5.84 13.80
N VAL A 105 5.31 6.82 12.94
CA VAL A 105 5.00 6.74 11.51
C VAL A 105 6.27 6.66 10.68
N TYR A 106 6.21 5.82 9.65
CA TYR A 106 7.28 5.60 8.67
C TYR A 106 6.71 5.76 7.27
N LEU A 107 7.44 6.44 6.39
CA LEU A 107 7.16 6.49 4.97
C LEU A 107 7.78 5.27 4.30
N LEU A 108 7.00 4.57 3.47
CA LEU A 108 7.46 3.44 2.68
C LEU A 108 7.73 3.90 1.24
N THR A 109 8.93 3.64 0.74
CA THR A 109 9.35 3.93 -0.64
C THR A 109 10.10 2.75 -1.26
N ARG A 110 10.40 2.82 -2.56
CA ARG A 110 11.31 1.88 -3.24
C ARG A 110 12.77 2.34 -3.10
N VAL A 111 13.68 1.41 -2.88
CA VAL A 111 15.12 1.68 -2.96
C VAL A 111 15.49 2.06 -4.40
N GLY A 112 16.07 3.24 -4.61
CA GLY A 112 16.66 3.65 -5.90
C GLY A 112 15.79 4.53 -6.81
N LEU A 113 14.70 5.10 -6.30
CA LEU A 113 13.99 6.23 -6.93
C LEU A 113 14.45 7.57 -6.33
#